data_AF-A0AAN8B318-F1
#
_entry.id   AF-A0AAN8B318-F1
#
_cell.length_a   1.000
_cell.length_b   1.000
_cell.length_c   1.000
_cell.angle_alpha   90.00
_cell.angle_beta   90.00
_cell.angle_gamma   90.00
#
_symmetry.space_group_name_H-M   'P 1'
#
loop_
_entity.id
_entity.type
_entity.pdbx_description
1 polymer ?
#
loop_
_entity_poly.entity_id
_entity_poly.type
_entity_poly.pdbx_seq_one_letter_code
_entity_poly.pdbx_strand_id
1 'polypeptide(L)'
;MEREETDEPPKVDVKEVKEDDAFYSKKCKLFYKKDSEFKEKGVGTLHLKKSNDDKVQLLIRADTNLGHILLNILLQASLHVSRLGKNNVMVVCVPNPPVDEKNPSSPVPLLIRVKTSEDADQLHQLLEEKKA
;
A
#
# COMPACT_ATOMS: atom_id res chain seq x y z
N MET A 1 36.83 17.83 37.19
CA MET A 1 35.90 18.77 36.54
C MET A 1 36.59 19.14 35.25
N GLU A 2 36.09 18.87 34.06
CA GLU A 2 34.72 18.68 33.60
C GLU A 2 34.65 17.59 32.52
N ARG A 3 33.44 17.05 32.33
CA ARG A 3 33.10 15.97 31.41
C ARG A 3 32.88 16.62 30.05
N GLU A 4 33.66 16.26 29.04
CA GLU A 4 33.30 16.53 27.65
C GLU A 4 32.28 15.47 27.24
N GLU A 5 31.00 15.85 27.32
CA GLU A 5 29.87 15.07 26.84
C GLU A 5 29.94 15.03 25.30
N THR A 6 30.32 13.86 24.78
CA THR A 6 30.23 13.53 23.36
C THR A 6 28.75 13.40 22.98
N ASP A 7 28.15 14.48 22.48
CA ASP A 7 26.84 14.47 21.82
C ASP A 7 27.02 13.91 20.40
N GLU A 8 27.26 12.60 20.29
CA GLU A 8 27.05 11.90 19.02
C GLU A 8 25.54 11.68 18.87
N PRO A 9 24.87 12.23 17.83
CA PRO A 9 23.47 11.94 17.61
C PRO A 9 23.31 10.43 17.47
N PRO A 10 22.28 9.82 18.11
CA PRO A 10 22.08 8.38 18.04
C PRO A 10 22.04 7.98 16.57
N LYS A 11 22.96 7.08 16.18
CA LYS A 11 22.97 6.48 14.84
C LYS A 11 21.57 5.90 14.65
N VAL A 12 20.75 6.58 13.85
CA VAL A 12 19.44 6.09 13.47
C VAL A 12 19.75 4.79 12.74
N ASP A 13 19.54 3.66 13.42
CA ASP A 13 19.40 2.37 12.81
C ASP A 13 18.25 2.52 11.82
N VAL A 14 18.60 2.86 10.58
CA VAL A 14 17.76 2.71 9.41
C VAL A 14 17.58 1.21 9.28
N LYS A 15 16.69 0.65 10.11
CA LYS A 15 16.06 -0.62 9.84
C LYS A 15 15.37 -0.40 8.51
N GLU A 16 16.08 -0.71 7.44
CA GLU A 16 15.47 -1.10 6.17
C GLU A 16 14.32 -1.99 6.58
N VAL A 17 13.11 -1.44 6.51
CA VAL A 17 11.90 -2.21 6.80
C VAL A 17 11.74 -3.11 5.59
N LYS A 18 12.52 -4.19 5.57
CA LYS A 18 12.25 -5.33 4.72
C LYS A 18 10.97 -5.94 5.26
N GLU A 19 9.94 -5.92 4.44
CA GLU A 19 8.72 -6.67 4.72
C GLU A 19 8.97 -8.14 4.38
N ASP A 20 9.90 -8.80 5.09
CA ASP A 20 10.23 -10.24 4.94
C ASP A 20 9.02 -11.15 5.23
N ASP A 21 7.96 -10.62 5.86
CA ASP A 21 6.70 -11.32 6.11
C ASP A 21 5.67 -11.18 4.96
N ALA A 22 5.99 -10.38 3.94
CA ALA A 22 5.10 -10.22 2.79
C ALA A 22 5.20 -11.41 1.83
N PHE A 23 4.17 -12.25 1.81
CA PHE A 23 4.09 -13.41 0.90
C PHE A 23 3.91 -13.01 -0.57
N TYR A 24 3.54 -11.77 -0.85
CA TYR A 24 3.47 -11.23 -2.21
C TYR A 24 4.01 -9.81 -2.23
N SER A 25 4.94 -9.54 -3.15
CA SER A 25 5.51 -8.22 -3.35
C SER A 25 5.60 -7.90 -4.84
N LYS A 26 5.10 -6.74 -5.27
CA LYS A 26 5.12 -6.32 -6.68
C LYS A 26 5.17 -4.81 -6.84
N LYS A 27 5.98 -4.33 -7.79
CA LYS A 27 5.99 -2.91 -8.16
C LYS A 27 4.67 -2.53 -8.84
N CYS A 28 4.08 -1.42 -8.38
CA CYS A 28 2.84 -0.90 -8.90
C CYS A 28 2.82 0.63 -8.88
N LYS A 29 1.96 1.22 -9.73
CA LYS A 29 1.59 2.63 -9.66
C LYS A 29 0.18 2.75 -9.10
N LEU A 30 0.01 3.55 -8.07
CA LEU A 30 -1.27 3.75 -7.38
C LEU A 30 -1.94 5.03 -7.87
N PHE A 31 -3.22 4.94 -8.20
CA PHE A 31 -4.09 6.07 -8.50
C PHE A 31 -5.30 6.04 -7.58
N TYR A 32 -5.90 7.21 -7.36
CA TYR A 32 -7.12 7.37 -6.57
C TYR A 32 -8.13 8.18 -7.39
N LYS A 33 -9.41 7.82 -7.29
CA LYS A 33 -10.47 8.57 -7.97
C LYS A 33 -10.85 9.79 -7.12
N LYS A 34 -10.76 10.99 -7.70
CA LYS A 34 -11.17 12.26 -7.10
C LYS A 34 -11.97 13.07 -8.13
N ASP A 35 -13.16 13.54 -7.76
CA ASP A 35 -14.01 14.40 -8.60
C ASP A 35 -14.27 13.83 -10.02
N SER A 36 -14.38 12.50 -10.13
CA SER A 36 -14.54 11.73 -11.38
C SER A 36 -13.27 11.44 -12.21
N GLU A 37 -12.11 11.92 -11.79
CA GLU A 37 -10.83 11.64 -12.47
C GLU A 37 -9.92 10.75 -11.61
N PHE A 38 -9.09 9.92 -12.26
CA PHE A 38 -8.04 9.17 -11.56
C PHE A 38 -6.78 10.01 -11.46
N LYS A 39 -6.41 10.38 -10.23
CA LYS A 39 -5.17 11.10 -9.92
C LYS A 39 -4.10 10.12 -9.45
N GLU A 40 -2.87 10.35 -9.89
CA GLU A 40 -1.73 9.54 -9.44
C GLU A 40 -1.44 9.84 -7.96
N LYS A 41 -1.45 8.79 -7.11
CA LYS A 41 -1.03 8.90 -5.71
C LYS A 41 0.49 8.74 -5.58
N GLY A 42 1.07 7.82 -6.35
CA GLY A 42 2.51 7.58 -6.38
C GLY A 42 2.89 6.24 -6.98
N VAL A 43 4.19 6.05 -7.21
CA VAL A 43 4.79 4.77 -7.61
C VAL A 43 5.40 4.11 -6.39
N GLY A 44 5.15 2.81 -6.24
CA GLY A 44 5.59 2.08 -5.07
C GLY A 44 5.69 0.57 -5.30
N THR A 45 6.02 -0.12 -4.22
CA THR A 45 5.94 -1.57 -4.15
C THR A 45 4.79 -1.94 -3.24
N LEU A 46 3.86 -2.73 -3.77
CA LEU A 46 2.77 -3.35 -3.03
C LEU A 46 3.29 -4.61 -2.36
N HIS A 47 2.97 -4.74 -1.08
CA HIS A 47 3.29 -5.85 -0.21
C HIS A 47 1.99 -6.38 0.40
N LEU A 48 1.72 -7.68 0.24
CA LEU A 48 0.66 -8.37 0.97
C LEU A 48 1.31 -9.21 2.06
N LYS A 49 0.89 -8.98 3.30
CA LYS A 49 1.37 -9.69 4.48
C LYS A 49 0.20 -10.24 5.27
N LYS A 50 0.43 -11.28 6.06
CA LYS A 50 -0.57 -11.74 7.02
C LYS A 50 -0.42 -10.91 8.30
N SER A 51 -1.53 -10.41 8.82
CA SER A 51 -1.60 -9.75 10.11
C SER A 51 -1.84 -10.79 11.20
N ASN A 52 -1.56 -10.44 12.45
CA ASN A 52 -1.70 -11.33 13.61
C ASN A 52 -3.13 -11.87 13.82
N ASP A 53 -4.12 -11.25 13.17
CA ASP A 53 -5.54 -11.61 13.23
C ASP A 53 -5.98 -12.55 12.08
N ASP A 54 -5.03 -13.25 11.45
CA ASP A 54 -5.17 -14.07 10.21
C ASP A 54 -5.64 -13.29 8.96
N LYS A 55 -6.02 -12.02 9.13
CA LYS A 55 -6.34 -11.09 8.04
C LYS A 55 -5.12 -10.72 7.23
N VAL A 56 -5.31 -10.53 5.93
CA VAL A 56 -4.23 -10.04 5.07
C VAL A 56 -4.19 -8.51 5.10
N GLN A 57 -3.01 -7.92 5.27
CA GLN A 57 -2.76 -6.50 5.16
C GLN A 57 -2.13 -6.19 3.80
N LEU A 58 -2.67 -5.20 3.11
CA LEU A 58 -2.12 -4.61 1.90
C LEU A 58 -1.40 -3.31 2.27
N LEU A 59 -0.08 -3.32 2.12
CA LEU A 59 0.78 -2.15 2.28
C LEU A 59 1.36 -1.75 0.93
N ILE A 60 1.39 -0.46 0.63
CA ILE A 60 2.12 0.09 -0.52
C ILE A 60 3.11 1.11 0.00
N ARG A 61 4.40 0.87 -0.26
CA ARG A 61 5.49 1.80 0.05
C ARG A 61 5.96 2.51 -1.20
N ALA A 62 6.15 3.81 -1.12
CA ALA A 62 6.68 4.60 -2.23
C ALA A 62 8.10 4.14 -2.62
N ASP A 63 8.39 4.08 -3.92
CA ASP A 63 9.72 3.75 -4.49
C ASP A 63 10.64 4.98 -4.38
N THR A 64 10.84 5.48 -3.16
CA THR A 64 11.65 6.65 -2.82
C THR A 64 12.58 6.31 -1.66
N ASN A 65 13.69 7.03 -1.49
CA ASN A 65 14.66 6.77 -0.41
C ASN A 65 14.04 6.81 1.00
N LEU A 66 12.96 7.59 1.20
CA LEU A 66 12.25 7.67 2.48
C LEU A 66 11.22 6.54 2.68
N GLY A 67 10.80 5.86 1.61
CA GLY A 67 9.90 4.70 1.68
C GLY A 67 8.56 4.95 2.37
N HIS A 68 8.02 6.18 2.27
CA HIS A 68 6.77 6.53 2.95
C HIS A 68 5.59 5.66 2.47
N ILE A 69 4.62 5.47 3.35
CA ILE A 69 3.45 4.61 3.10
C ILE A 69 2.45 5.36 2.22
N LEU A 70 2.16 4.83 1.03
CA LEU A 70 1.14 5.35 0.11
C LEU A 70 -0.27 4.85 0.47
N LEU A 71 -0.35 3.60 0.93
CA LEU A 71 -1.61 2.95 1.29
C LEU A 71 -1.32 1.85 2.31
N ASN A 72 -2.09 1.81 3.40
CA ASN A 72 -2.06 0.75 4.40
C ASN A 72 -3.48 0.34 4.77
N ILE A 73 -3.97 -0.77 4.24
CA ILE A 73 -5.33 -1.25 4.49
C ILE A 73 -5.32 -2.73 4.86
N LEU A 74 -6.30 -3.16 5.64
CA LEU A 74 -6.59 -4.58 5.84
C LEU A 74 -7.55 -5.05 4.75
N LEU A 75 -7.33 -6.26 4.24
CA LEU A 75 -8.27 -6.93 3.37
C LEU A 75 -9.46 -7.40 4.20
N GLN A 76 -10.64 -6.85 3.90
CA GLN A 76 -11.90 -7.17 4.55
C GLN A 76 -12.87 -7.68 3.48
N ALA A 77 -13.83 -8.53 3.84
CA ALA A 77 -14.88 -9.01 2.94
C ALA A 77 -15.67 -7.88 2.24
N SER A 78 -15.75 -6.69 2.84
CA SER A 78 -16.40 -5.50 2.27
C SER A 78 -15.61 -4.82 1.14
N LEU A 79 -14.35 -5.20 0.93
CA LEU A 79 -13.54 -4.66 -0.16
C LEU A 79 -14.08 -5.14 -1.51
N HIS A 80 -14.33 -4.18 -2.39
CA HIS A 80 -14.69 -4.47 -3.76
C HIS A 80 -13.44 -4.42 -4.63
N VAL A 81 -13.04 -5.57 -5.17
CA VAL A 81 -11.90 -5.71 -6.07
C VAL A 81 -12.42 -6.05 -7.46
N SER A 82 -11.88 -5.40 -8.49
CA SER A 82 -12.29 -5.62 -9.87
C SER A 82 -11.14 -5.39 -10.84
N ARG A 83 -11.08 -6.16 -11.92
CA ARG A 83 -10.10 -5.94 -13.00
C ARG A 83 -10.56 -4.81 -13.92
N LEU A 84 -9.64 -3.90 -14.25
CA LEU A 84 -9.87 -2.84 -15.23
C LEU A 84 -8.80 -2.86 -16.33
N GLY A 85 -9.23 -3.07 -17.57
CA GLY A 85 -8.33 -3.14 -18.72
C GLY A 85 -7.33 -4.31 -18.62
N LYS A 86 -6.13 -4.14 -19.16
CA LYS A 86 -5.14 -5.23 -19.26
C LYS A 86 -4.33 -5.44 -17.99
N ASN A 87 -3.84 -4.38 -17.35
CA ASN A 87 -2.87 -4.46 -16.24
C ASN A 87 -3.25 -3.59 -15.04
N ASN A 88 -4.54 -3.25 -14.89
CA ASN A 88 -5.03 -2.52 -13.73
C ASN A 88 -5.99 -3.37 -12.90
N VAL A 89 -5.93 -3.16 -11.59
CA VAL A 89 -6.82 -3.73 -10.58
C VAL A 89 -7.39 -2.56 -9.80
N MET A 90 -8.71 -2.43 -9.78
CA MET A 90 -9.41 -1.45 -8.96
C MET A 90 -9.77 -2.08 -7.62
N VAL A 91 -9.52 -1.34 -6.54
CA VAL A 91 -9.87 -1.70 -5.17
C VAL A 91 -10.63 -0.52 -4.58
N VAL A 92 -11.85 -0.75 -4.11
CA VAL A 92 -12.62 0.26 -3.39
C VAL A 92 -12.42 0.03 -1.90
N CYS A 93 -11.74 0.96 -1.23
CA CYS A 93 -11.41 0.87 0.19
C CYS A 93 -11.36 2.25 0.83
N VAL A 94 -11.43 2.29 2.17
CA VAL A 94 -11.10 3.50 2.92
C VAL A 94 -9.58 3.64 2.97
N PRO A 95 -9.00 4.67 2.34
CA PRO A 95 -7.55 4.80 2.25
C PRO A 95 -7.01 5.30 3.59
N ASN A 96 -5.93 4.67 4.05
CA ASN A 96 -5.16 5.14 5.20
C ASN A 96 -3.69 5.32 4.76
N PRO A 97 -3.16 6.55 4.70
CA PRO A 97 -3.77 7.83 5.10
C PRO A 97 -4.91 8.29 4.16
N PRO A 98 -5.88 9.07 4.67
CA PRO A 98 -7.06 9.52 3.91
C PRO A 98 -6.66 10.40 2.74
N VAL A 99 -7.35 10.26 1.61
CA VAL A 99 -7.12 11.09 0.40
C VAL A 99 -7.93 12.39 0.41
N ASP A 100 -8.99 12.44 1.22
CA ASP A 100 -9.84 13.61 1.42
C ASP A 100 -10.04 13.81 2.93
N GLU A 101 -9.53 14.93 3.45
CA GLU A 101 -9.66 15.29 4.86
C GLU A 101 -11.12 15.58 5.26
N LYS A 102 -11.98 15.94 4.32
CA LYS A 102 -13.41 16.17 4.59
C LYS A 102 -14.18 14.87 4.78
N ASN A 103 -13.71 13.78 4.16
CA ASN A 103 -14.39 12.49 4.16
C ASN A 103 -13.39 11.34 4.42
N PRO A 104 -12.74 11.31 5.59
CA PRO A 104 -11.64 10.39 5.86
C PRO A 104 -12.09 8.92 5.92
N SER A 105 -13.37 8.67 6.19
CA SER A 105 -13.96 7.33 6.28
C SER A 105 -14.71 6.89 5.03
N SER A 106 -14.75 7.73 3.98
CA SER A 106 -15.45 7.38 2.75
C SER A 106 -14.61 6.42 1.91
N PRO A 107 -15.18 5.31 1.42
CA PRO A 107 -14.47 4.41 0.53
C PRO A 107 -14.20 5.12 -0.80
N VAL A 108 -12.95 5.12 -1.24
CA VAL A 108 -12.55 5.68 -2.52
C VAL A 108 -12.11 4.57 -3.46
N PRO A 109 -12.46 4.64 -4.76
CA PRO A 109 -11.89 3.75 -5.75
C PRO A 109 -10.41 4.07 -5.94
N LEU A 110 -9.55 3.11 -5.60
CA LEU A 110 -8.13 3.12 -5.90
C LEU A 110 -7.86 2.22 -7.10
N LEU A 111 -6.97 2.65 -7.98
CA LEU A 111 -6.53 1.86 -9.13
C LEU A 111 -5.06 1.52 -8.97
N ILE A 112 -4.75 0.23 -8.96
CA ILE A 112 -3.41 -0.31 -8.87
C ILE A 112 -3.02 -0.79 -10.26
N ARG A 113 -2.02 -0.13 -10.86
CA ARG A 113 -1.46 -0.50 -12.16
C ARG A 113 -0.16 -1.26 -11.96
N VAL A 114 -0.10 -2.48 -12.45
CA VAL A 114 1.11 -3.32 -12.44
C VAL A 114 1.72 -3.39 -13.83
N LYS A 115 2.91 -3.97 -13.95
CA LYS A 115 3.67 -3.97 -15.20
C LYS A 115 3.07 -4.90 -16.26
N THR A 116 2.68 -6.11 -15.87
CA THR A 116 2.14 -7.14 -16.78
C THR A 116 0.66 -7.39 -16.50
N SER A 117 -0.06 -7.97 -17.46
CA SER A 117 -1.44 -8.42 -17.24
C SER A 117 -1.50 -9.59 -16.28
N GLU A 118 -0.55 -10.53 -16.37
CA GLU A 118 -0.46 -11.71 -15.51
C GLU A 118 -0.31 -11.31 -14.03
N ASP A 119 0.55 -10.33 -13.73
CA ASP A 119 0.66 -9.78 -12.38
C ASP A 119 -0.66 -9.22 -11.87
N ALA A 120 -1.47 -8.63 -12.75
CA ALA A 120 -2.74 -8.03 -12.38
C ALA A 120 -3.80 -9.09 -12.11
N ASP A 121 -3.81 -10.18 -12.88
CA ASP A 121 -4.68 -11.34 -12.64
C ASP A 121 -4.29 -12.06 -11.34
N GLN A 122 -3.00 -12.28 -11.11
CA GLN A 122 -2.52 -12.84 -9.84
C GLN A 122 -2.87 -11.95 -8.64
N LEU A 123 -2.66 -10.63 -8.76
CA LEU A 123 -3.01 -9.69 -7.70
C LEU A 123 -4.52 -9.72 -7.43
N HIS A 124 -5.35 -9.65 -8.46
CA HIS A 124 -6.80 -9.70 -8.31
C HIS A 124 -7.26 -11.00 -7.63
N GLN A 125 -6.76 -12.15 -8.09
CA GLN A 125 -7.10 -13.45 -7.49
C GLN A 125 -6.67 -13.52 -6.03
N LEU A 126 -5.47 -13.05 -5.69
CA LEU A 126 -4.99 -13.01 -4.31
C LEU A 126 -5.89 -12.11 -3.43
N LEU A 127 -6.25 -10.93 -3.91
CA LEU A 127 -7.12 -10.04 -3.15
C LEU A 127 -8.52 -10.63 -2.96
N GLU A 128 -9.08 -11.29 -3.97
CA GLU A 128 -10.38 -11.96 -3.91
C GLU A 128 -10.37 -13.21 -3.02
N GLU A 129 -9.27 -13.96 -2.98
CA GLU A 129 -9.12 -15.14 -2.12
C GLU A 129 -8.88 -14.73 -0.65
N LYS A 130 -8.16 -13.62 -0.43
CA LYS A 130 -7.75 -13.17 0.89
C LYS A 130 -8.69 -12.16 1.55
N LYS A 131 -9.70 -11.64 0.84
CA LYS A 131 -10.77 -10.88 1.48
C LYS A 131 -11.62 -11.85 2.32
N ALA A 132 -11.64 -11.65 3.63
CA ALA A 132 -12.41 -12.44 4.59
C ALA A 132 -13.11 -11.52 5.60
#